data_AF-A0A2U3K0T6-F1
#
_entry.id   AF-A0A2U3K0T6-F1
#
_cell.length_a   1.000
_cell.length_b   1.000
_cell.length_c   1.000
_cell.angle_alpha   90.00
_cell.angle_beta   90.00
_cell.angle_gamma   90.00
#
_symmetry.space_group_name_H-M   'P 1'
#
loop_
_entity.id
_entity.type
_entity.pdbx_description
1 polymer ?
#
loop_
_entity_poly.entity_id
_entity_poly.type
_entity_poly.pdbx_seq_one_letter_code
_entity_poly.pdbx_strand_id
1 'polypeptide(L)' 'MVAIIRETGTRPNHRRQRQFQIGDRVMTCNRRLGNVVRVDRDEIGDYIVACLDIIRGEFAYDPWDLEKIE' A
#
# COMPACT_ATOMS: atom_id res chain seq x y z
N MET A 1 31.41 -18.24 -23.46
CA MET A 1 30.89 -17.93 -22.11
C MET A 1 30.11 -16.63 -22.24
N VAL A 2 28.78 -16.72 -22.34
CA VAL A 2 27.90 -15.54 -22.49
C VAL A 2 27.55 -15.04 -21.11
N ALA A 3 28.12 -13.89 -20.73
CA ALA A 3 27.67 -13.15 -19.56
C ALA A 3 26.33 -12.52 -19.90
N ILE A 4 25.25 -13.09 -19.39
CA ILE A 4 23.92 -12.49 -19.45
C ILE A 4 23.94 -11.33 -18.47
N ILE A 5 24.14 -10.12 -18.99
CA ILE A 5 23.95 -8.88 -18.27
C ILE A 5 22.44 -8.80 -18.03
N ARG A 6 21.98 -9.30 -16.89
CA ARG A 6 20.61 -9.12 -16.45
C ARG A 6 20.51 -7.65 -16.04
N GLU A 7 20.13 -6.81 -16.99
CA GLU A 7 19.68 -5.44 -16.72
C GLU A 7 18.45 -5.53 -15.80
N THR A 8 18.70 -5.58 -14.49
CA THR A 8 17.68 -5.28 -13.50
C THR A 8 17.43 -3.79 -13.61
N GLY A 9 16.51 -3.42 -14.50
CA GLY A 9 16.08 -2.05 -14.67
C GLY A 9 15.79 -1.44 -13.31
N THR A 10 16.68 -0.55 -12.88
CA THR A 10 16.48 0.34 -11.75
C THR A 10 15.31 1.22 -12.11
N ARG A 11 14.08 0.76 -11.86
CA ARG A 11 12.92 1.64 -11.79
C ARG A 11 13.11 2.46 -10.53
N PRO A 12 13.35 3.79 -10.60
CA PRO A 12 13.30 4.60 -9.41
C PRO A 12 11.81 4.83 -9.09
N ASN A 13 11.12 3.81 -8.58
CA ASN A 13 9.80 3.99 -8.00
C ASN A 13 9.73 3.48 -6.56
N HIS A 14 10.87 3.47 -5.86
CA HIS A 14 10.94 3.32 -4.41
C HIS A 14 10.46 4.57 -3.65
N ARG A 15 9.94 5.61 -4.34
CA ARG A 15 9.45 6.84 -3.72
C ARG A 15 7.97 6.81 -3.34
N ARG A 16 7.29 5.68 -3.55
CA ARG A 16 5.90 5.44 -3.11
C ARG A 16 5.80 4.29 -2.12
N GLN A 17 6.82 4.08 -1.27
CA GLN A 17 6.48 3.64 0.08
C GLN A 17 5.74 4.82 0.74
N ARG A 18 4.47 5.02 0.36
CA ARG A 18 3.58 5.92 1.09
C ARG A 18 3.62 5.35 2.49
N GLN A 19 4.29 6.06 3.40
CA GLN A 19 4.23 5.75 4.82
C GLN A 19 2.80 6.07 5.23
N PHE A 20 1.92 5.10 5.02
CA PHE A 20 0.59 5.16 5.59
C PHE A 20 0.78 5.22 7.09
N GLN A 21 0.12 6.19 7.71
CA GLN A 21 0.11 6.35 9.15
C GLN A 21 -1.30 6.11 9.65
N ILE A 22 -1.41 5.63 10.88
CA ILE A 22 -2.70 5.46 11.54
C ILE A 22 -3.40 6.83 11.57
N GLY A 23 -4.62 6.88 11.04
CA GLY A 23 -5.41 8.10 10.88
C GLY A 23 -5.37 8.71 9.48
N ASP A 24 -4.47 8.29 8.59
CA ASP A 24 -4.44 8.79 7.21
C ASP A 24 -5.73 8.42 6.46
N ARG A 25 -6.22 9.36 5.64
CA ARG A 25 -7.34 9.09 4.74
C ARG A 25 -6.82 8.33 3.52
N VAL A 26 -7.48 7.24 3.17
CA VAL A 26 -7.11 6.41 2.03
C VAL A 26 -8.31 6.15 1.13
N MET A 27 -8.04 6.07 -0.16
CA MET A 27 -8.97 5.57 -1.17
C MET A 27 -8.52 4.20 -1.63
N THR A 28 -9.43 3.24 -1.61
CA THR A 28 -9.22 1.95 -2.27
C THR A 28 -9.44 2.06 -3.79
N CYS A 29 -8.92 1.12 -4.56
CA CYS A 29 -9.13 1.01 -6.02
C CYS A 29 -10.62 1.10 -6.44
N ASN A 30 -11.54 0.66 -5.58
CA ASN A 30 -12.99 0.73 -5.80
C ASN A 30 -13.59 2.12 -5.51
N ARG A 31 -12.76 3.18 -5.41
CA ARG A 31 -13.14 4.55 -5.03
C ARG A 31 -13.86 4.63 -3.67
N ARG A 32 -13.62 3.66 -2.79
CA ARG A 32 -14.17 3.68 -1.43
C ARG A 32 -13.17 4.36 -0.52
N LEU A 33 -13.68 5.35 0.22
CA LEU A 33 -12.94 6.07 1.22
C LEU A 33 -12.85 5.25 2.50
N GLY A 34 -11.73 5.40 3.17
CA GLY A 34 -11.51 4.88 4.50
C GLY A 34 -10.39 5.62 5.21
N ASN A 35 -10.09 5.16 6.41
CA ASN A 35 -8.99 5.64 7.22
C ASN A 35 -8.09 4.46 7.63
N VAL A 36 -6.80 4.70 7.67
CA VAL A 36 -5.83 3.70 8.15
C VAL A 36 -6.02 3.52 9.64
N VAL A 37 -6.32 2.30 10.06
CA VAL A 37 -6.49 1.94 11.48
C VAL A 37 -5.23 1.26 12.01
N ARG A 38 -4.56 0.49 11.15
CA ARG A 38 -3.34 -0.24 11.51
C ARG A 38 -2.43 -0.36 10.30
N VAL A 39 -1.13 -0.32 10.55
CA VAL A 39 -0.09 -0.64 9.58
C VAL A 39 0.80 -1.67 10.21
N ASP A 40 1.03 -2.76 9.50
CA ASP A 40 1.65 -3.94 10.04
C ASP A 40 2.41 -4.66 8.93
N ARG A 41 3.28 -5.62 9.26
CA ARG A 41 4.19 -6.22 8.30
C ARG A 41 4.38 -7.69 8.59
N ASP A 42 4.10 -8.50 7.57
CA ASP A 42 4.31 -9.95 7.60
C ASP A 42 5.55 -10.37 6.80
N GLU A 43 5.79 -11.67 6.75
CA GLU A 43 6.87 -12.31 5.99
C GLU A 43 6.81 -12.03 4.47
N ILE A 44 5.63 -11.67 3.95
CA ILE A 44 5.37 -11.38 2.53
C ILE A 44 5.59 -9.89 2.21
N GLY A 45 5.30 -8.99 3.15
CA GLY A 45 5.37 -7.54 2.93
C GLY A 45 4.55 -6.73 3.95
N ASP A 46 4.58 -5.42 3.78
CA ASP A 46 3.77 -4.49 4.56
C ASP A 46 2.30 -4.56 4.12
N TYR A 47 1.38 -4.59 5.06
CA TYR A 47 -0.06 -4.51 4.81
C TYR A 47 -0.70 -3.43 5.69
N ILE A 48 -1.77 -2.84 5.17
CA ILE A 48 -2.47 -1.72 5.79
C ILE A 48 -3.90 -2.13 6.05
N VAL A 49 -4.29 -2.03 7.30
CA VAL A 49 -5.67 -2.21 7.71
C VAL A 49 -6.34 -0.85 7.61
N ALA A 50 -7.30 -0.73 6.69
CA ALA A 50 -8.14 0.45 6.52
C ALA A 50 -9.58 0.14 6.96
N CYS A 51 -10.20 1.07 7.69
CA CYS A 51 -11.62 1.04 7.98
C CYS A 51 -12.36 1.88 6.93
N LEU A 52 -13.31 1.27 6.24
CA LEU A 52 -14.03 1.94 5.16
C LEU A 52 -15.20 2.74 5.74
N ASP A 53 -15.42 3.97 5.27
CA ASP A 53 -16.56 4.79 5.69
C ASP A 53 -17.91 4.13 5.32
N ILE A 54 -17.94 3.42 4.19
CA ILE A 54 -19.17 2.82 3.64
C ILE A 54 -19.57 1.50 4.31
N ILE A 55 -18.62 0.78 4.92
CA ILE A 55 -18.83 -0.52 5.55
C ILE A 55 -18.09 -0.46 6.87
N ARG A 56 -18.83 -0.55 7.97
CA ARG A 56 -18.23 -0.68 9.30
C ARG A 56 -17.47 -2.00 9.38
N GLY A 57 -16.17 -1.94 9.15
CA GLY A 57 -15.28 -3.09 9.13
C GLY A 57 -13.84 -2.68 8.83
N GLU A 58 -12.91 -3.46 9.36
CA GLU A 58 -11.49 -3.31 9.15
C GLU A 58 -11.05 -4.29 8.06
N PHE A 59 -10.37 -3.77 7.03
CA PHE A 59 -9.97 -4.56 5.87
C PHE A 59 -8.49 -4.36 5.63
N ALA A 60 -7.76 -5.47 5.52
CA ALA A 60 -6.35 -5.47 5.15
C ALA A 60 -6.21 -5.29 3.64
N TYR A 61 -5.34 -4.37 3.25
CA TYR A 61 -5.00 -4.03 1.88
C TYR A 61 -3.50 -3.92 1.73
N ASP A 62 -3.01 -4.25 0.54
CA ASP A 62 -1.64 -3.95 0.18
C ASP A 62 -1.42 -2.44 0.00
N PRO A 63 -0.23 -1.91 0.33
CA PRO A 63 0.13 -0.51 0.10
C PRO A 63 0.05 -0.07 -1.36
N TRP A 64 0.06 -1.03 -2.29
CA TRP A 64 -0.06 -0.80 -3.72
C TRP A 64 -1.51 -0.60 -4.19
N ASP A 65 -2.48 -1.12 -3.42
CA ASP A 65 -3.92 -1.03 -3.70
C ASP A 65 -4.61 0.15 -3.01
N LEU A 66 -3.86 0.88 -2.18
CA LEU A 66 -4.33 2.06 -1.48
C LEU A 66 -3.71 3.33 -2.06
N GLU A 67 -4.55 4.34 -2.23
CA GLU A 67 -4.13 5.70 -2.55
C GLU A 67 -4.39 6.60 -1.34
N LYS A 68 -3.32 7.11 -0.72
CA LYS A 68 -3.44 8.14 0.31
C LYS A 68 -4.06 9.42 -0.29
N ILE A 69 -5.05 9.95 0.41
CA ILE A 69 -5.68 11.23 0.13
C ILE A 69 -5.15 12.17 1.22
N GLU A 70 -4.41 13.20 0.83
CA GLU A 70 -3.92 14.23 1.75
C GLU A 70 -5.07 15.10 2.28
#